data_AF-A0A7G6SLX0-F1
#
_entry.id   AF-A0A7G6SLX0-F1
#
_cell.length_a   1.000
_cell.length_b   1.000
_cell.length_c   1.000
_cell.angle_alpha   90.00
_cell.angle_beta   90.00
_cell.angle_gamma   90.00
#
_symmetry.space_group_name_H-M   'P 1'
#
loop_
_entity.id
_entity.type
_entity.pdbx_description
1 polymer ?
#
loop_
_entity_poly.entity_id
_entity_poly.type
_entity_poly.pdbx_seq_one_letter_code
_entity_poly.pdbx_strand_id
1 'polypeptide(L)'
;MARSAALIPVVLAAVAGGPATAAGVLAGSWGNDVGCAGVKAGYQDSDAYILLTAEGIETYGSGCRFEQKLTSVPGPQSLRSTCSAEGEAGTTIETVVVTNKGGDGFFVTIPGLEELGPLQSCS
;
A
#
# COMPACT_ATOMS: atom_id res chain seq x y z
N MET A 1 59.88 -19.25 34.16
CA MET A 1 59.38 -18.41 33.04
C MET A 1 57.94 -18.84 32.76
N ALA A 2 56.94 -18.13 33.28
CA ALA A 2 55.53 -18.48 33.08
C ALA A 2 54.97 -17.61 31.93
N ARG A 3 54.53 -18.26 30.85
CA ARG A 3 53.89 -17.61 29.70
C ARG A 3 52.43 -17.33 30.06
N SER A 4 52.07 -16.07 30.24
CA SER A 4 50.67 -15.66 30.40
C SER A 4 50.00 -15.62 29.03
N ALA A 5 49.02 -16.51 28.82
CA ALA A 5 48.15 -16.49 27.65
C ALA A 5 46.94 -15.59 27.96
N ALA A 6 46.86 -14.44 27.30
CA ALA A 6 45.70 -13.56 27.37
C ALA A 6 44.57 -14.11 26.48
N LEU A 7 43.42 -14.40 27.08
CA LEU A 7 42.21 -14.84 26.39
C LEU A 7 41.40 -13.60 25.98
N ILE A 8 41.20 -13.41 24.67
CA ILE A 8 40.39 -12.31 24.10
C ILE A 8 38.95 -12.82 23.95
N PRO A 9 37.94 -12.19 24.57
CA PRO A 9 36.55 -12.58 24.38
C PRO A 9 36.02 -11.97 23.07
N VAL A 10 35.66 -12.82 22.11
CA VAL A 10 34.93 -12.41 20.90
C VAL A 10 33.45 -12.33 21.26
N VAL A 11 32.89 -11.12 21.32
CA VAL A 11 31.44 -10.90 21.47
C VAL A 11 30.80 -11.07 20.10
N LEU A 12 30.08 -12.17 19.91
CA LEU A 12 29.27 -12.41 18.71
C LEU A 12 27.96 -11.61 18.84
N ALA A 13 27.83 -10.52 18.09
CA ALA A 13 26.59 -9.77 18.00
C ALA A 13 25.56 -10.60 17.21
N ALA A 14 24.57 -11.15 17.90
CA ALA A 14 23.43 -11.81 17.28
C ALA A 14 22.53 -10.76 16.62
N VAL A 15 22.58 -10.65 15.31
CA VAL A 15 21.55 -9.93 14.54
C VAL A 15 20.26 -10.74 14.62
N ALA A 16 19.28 -10.23 15.35
CA ALA A 16 17.94 -10.80 15.40
C ALA A 16 17.24 -10.53 14.05
N GLY A 17 17.44 -11.43 13.08
CA GLY A 17 16.60 -11.51 11.89
C GLY A 17 15.23 -12.03 12.31
N GLY A 18 14.26 -11.13 12.50
CA GLY A 18 12.87 -11.50 12.68
C GLY A 18 12.33 -12.25 11.46
N PRO A 19 11.27 -13.06 11.61
CA PRO A 19 10.69 -13.80 10.49
C PRO A 19 10.22 -12.80 9.42
N ALA A 20 10.77 -12.93 8.22
CA ALA A 20 10.20 -12.32 7.04
C ALA A 20 8.87 -13.02 6.76
N THR A 21 7.77 -12.52 7.33
CA THR A 21 6.43 -12.90 6.86
C THR A 21 6.39 -12.52 5.39
N ALA A 22 6.34 -13.53 4.51
CA ALA A 22 6.11 -13.32 3.09
C ALA A 22 4.80 -12.52 2.96
N ALA A 23 4.92 -11.23 2.65
CA ALA A 23 3.76 -10.38 2.55
C ALA A 23 2.92 -10.87 1.37
N GLY A 24 1.69 -11.28 1.69
CA GLY A 24 0.73 -11.68 0.68
C GLY A 24 0.27 -10.48 -0.13
N VAL A 25 -0.26 -10.77 -1.33
CA VAL A 25 -1.12 -9.86 -2.08
C VAL A 25 -2.17 -9.26 -1.14
N LEU A 26 -2.45 -7.95 -1.29
CA LEU A 26 -3.46 -7.27 -0.48
C LEU A 26 -4.80 -8.01 -0.58
N ALA A 27 -5.38 -8.33 0.57
CA ALA A 27 -6.67 -9.02 0.63
C ALA A 27 -7.81 -8.01 0.80
N GLY A 28 -8.92 -8.28 0.12
CA GLY A 28 -10.17 -7.52 0.24
C GLY A 28 -10.09 -6.10 -0.34
N SER A 29 -11.10 -5.31 0.02
CA SER A 29 -11.21 -3.90 -0.36
C SER A 29 -10.93 -3.00 0.83
N TRP A 30 -10.23 -1.90 0.57
CA TRP A 30 -9.86 -0.89 1.55
C TRP A 30 -10.35 0.46 1.06
N GLY A 31 -11.17 1.15 1.84
CA GLY A 31 -11.81 2.38 1.40
C GLY A 31 -11.95 3.39 2.53
N ASN A 32 -12.37 4.59 2.17
CA ASN A 32 -12.96 5.50 3.15
C ASN A 32 -14.43 5.08 3.43
N ASP A 33 -15.12 5.83 4.28
CA ASP A 33 -16.50 5.52 4.68
C ASP A 33 -17.43 5.33 3.47
N VAL A 34 -17.32 6.20 2.47
CA VAL A 34 -18.12 6.16 1.23
C VAL A 34 -17.72 4.97 0.35
N GLY A 35 -16.42 4.72 0.18
CA GLY A 35 -15.88 3.56 -0.52
C GLY A 35 -16.41 2.25 0.03
N CYS A 36 -16.32 2.06 1.34
CA CYS A 36 -16.77 0.84 1.98
C CYS A 36 -18.31 0.71 2.02
N ALA A 37 -19.04 1.83 2.09
CA ALA A 37 -20.49 1.79 1.89
C ALA A 37 -20.85 1.34 0.47
N GLY A 38 -20.12 1.82 -0.54
CA GLY A 38 -20.29 1.43 -1.94
C GLY A 38 -20.06 -0.07 -2.17
N VAL A 39 -19.03 -0.66 -1.56
CA VAL A 39 -18.79 -2.12 -1.63
C VAL A 39 -19.98 -2.92 -1.09
N LYS A 40 -20.60 -2.45 0.00
CA LYS A 40 -21.74 -3.13 0.64
C LYS A 40 -23.03 -2.97 -0.16
N ALA A 41 -23.24 -1.80 -0.75
CA ALA A 41 -24.44 -1.47 -1.52
C ALA A 41 -24.38 -1.98 -2.98
N GLY A 42 -23.18 -2.22 -3.52
CA GLY A 42 -22.95 -2.57 -4.92
C GLY A 42 -23.01 -1.38 -5.89
N TYR A 43 -23.27 -0.17 -5.39
CA TYR A 43 -23.29 1.09 -6.14
C TYR A 43 -23.09 2.26 -5.19
N GLN A 44 -22.43 3.32 -5.68
CA GLN A 44 -22.37 4.61 -5.02
C GLN A 44 -22.21 5.72 -6.07
N ASP A 45 -22.73 6.91 -5.77
CA ASP A 45 -22.66 8.11 -6.62
C ASP A 45 -22.24 9.33 -5.78
N SER A 46 -20.96 9.39 -5.43
CA SER A 46 -20.40 10.41 -4.56
C SER A 46 -18.97 10.73 -4.93
N ASP A 47 -18.67 12.02 -5.09
CA ASP A 47 -17.33 12.56 -5.32
C ASP A 47 -16.32 12.16 -4.23
N ALA A 48 -16.79 11.78 -3.04
CA ALA A 48 -15.95 11.34 -1.94
C ALA A 48 -15.56 9.86 -2.02
N TYR A 49 -15.97 9.10 -3.03
CA TYR A 49 -15.64 7.68 -3.13
C TYR A 49 -14.16 7.44 -3.36
N ILE A 50 -13.58 6.57 -2.54
CA ILE A 50 -12.22 6.06 -2.70
C ILE A 50 -12.19 4.59 -2.32
N LEU A 51 -11.69 3.74 -3.23
CA LEU A 51 -11.54 2.31 -3.00
C LEU A 51 -10.20 1.79 -3.53
N LEU A 52 -9.47 1.08 -2.69
CA LEU A 52 -8.20 0.42 -2.97
C LEU A 52 -8.39 -1.10 -2.92
N THR A 53 -7.83 -1.79 -3.90
CA THR A 53 -7.69 -3.25 -3.94
C THR A 53 -6.25 -3.62 -4.28
N ALA A 54 -5.95 -4.91 -4.42
CA ALA A 54 -4.63 -5.33 -4.88
C ALA A 54 -4.34 -4.90 -6.33
N GLU A 55 -5.38 -4.61 -7.11
CA GLU A 55 -5.30 -4.37 -8.55
C GLU A 55 -5.32 -2.89 -8.92
N GLY A 56 -5.65 -2.00 -7.99
CA GLY A 56 -5.73 -0.58 -8.29
C GLY A 56 -6.41 0.25 -7.22
N ILE A 57 -6.47 1.55 -7.50
CA ILE A 57 -7.28 2.53 -6.78
C ILE A 57 -8.36 3.08 -7.72
N GLU A 58 -9.56 3.21 -7.19
CA GLU A 58 -10.72 3.79 -7.85
C GLU A 58 -11.21 4.97 -7.02
N THR A 59 -11.58 6.05 -7.69
CA THR A 59 -12.24 7.23 -7.13
C THR A 59 -13.46 7.56 -7.98
N TYR A 60 -14.26 8.53 -7.56
CA TYR A 60 -15.38 8.99 -8.37
C TYR A 60 -14.90 9.56 -9.71
N GLY A 61 -15.25 8.89 -10.81
CA GLY A 61 -14.89 9.29 -12.16
C GLY A 61 -13.42 9.09 -12.56
N SER A 62 -12.56 8.49 -11.73
CA SER A 62 -11.17 8.20 -12.13
C SER A 62 -10.59 7.00 -11.41
N GLY A 63 -9.55 6.39 -11.98
CA GLY A 63 -8.89 5.25 -11.36
C GLY A 63 -7.57 4.88 -12.01
N CYS A 64 -6.76 4.15 -11.26
CA CYS A 64 -5.46 3.64 -11.68
C CYS A 64 -5.42 2.12 -11.47
N ARG A 65 -5.04 1.38 -12.53
CA ARG A 65 -4.80 -0.06 -12.48
C ARG A 65 -3.31 -0.32 -12.33
N PHE A 66 -2.93 -1.08 -11.31
CA PHE A 66 -1.54 -1.42 -11.04
C PHE A 66 -1.05 -2.50 -12.02
N GLU A 67 0.15 -2.35 -12.57
CA GLU A 67 0.77 -3.37 -13.43
C GLU A 67 1.17 -4.62 -12.63
N GLN A 68 1.36 -4.46 -11.32
CA GLN A 68 1.65 -5.53 -10.38
C GLN A 68 0.69 -5.45 -9.20
N LYS A 69 0.35 -6.61 -8.63
CA LYS A 69 -0.54 -6.65 -7.47
C LYS A 69 0.13 -6.00 -6.26
N LEU A 70 -0.57 -5.06 -5.63
CA LEU A 70 -0.17 -4.47 -4.36
C LEU A 70 -0.08 -5.56 -3.28
N THR A 71 0.95 -5.48 -2.43
CA THR A 71 1.15 -6.40 -1.30
C THR A 71 0.84 -5.72 0.03
N SER A 72 0.70 -6.53 1.07
CA SER A 72 0.44 -6.08 2.44
C SER A 72 1.70 -5.67 3.22
N VAL A 73 2.87 -5.49 2.57
CA VAL A 73 4.08 -5.04 3.27
C VAL A 73 3.85 -3.67 3.92
N PRO A 74 4.36 -3.43 5.14
CA PRO A 74 4.42 -2.10 5.73
C PRO A 74 5.29 -1.15 4.91
N GLY A 75 4.94 0.14 4.91
CA GLY A 75 5.69 1.20 4.22
C GLY A 75 5.23 1.46 2.77
N PRO A 76 5.96 2.34 2.07
CA PRO A 76 5.61 2.75 0.71
C PRO A 76 5.95 1.68 -0.33
N GLN A 77 5.05 1.50 -1.29
CA GLN A 77 5.21 0.69 -2.50
C GLN A 77 4.93 1.55 -3.72
N SER A 78 5.90 1.67 -4.63
CA SER A 78 5.75 2.37 -5.90
C SER A 78 5.24 1.42 -6.97
N LEU A 79 4.07 1.71 -7.53
CA LEU A 79 3.37 0.88 -8.50
C LEU A 79 3.21 1.64 -9.81
N ARG A 80 3.83 1.11 -10.87
CA ARG A 80 3.56 1.58 -12.22
C ARG A 80 2.12 1.22 -12.57
N SER A 81 1.38 2.20 -13.06
CA SER A 81 -0.08 2.13 -13.14
C SER A 81 -0.59 2.76 -14.43
N THR A 82 -1.62 2.16 -15.01
CA THR A 82 -2.40 2.76 -16.09
C THR A 82 -3.60 3.48 -15.49
N CYS A 83 -3.65 4.80 -15.66
CA CYS A 83 -4.68 5.66 -15.07
C CYS A 83 -5.61 6.24 -16.13
N SER A 84 -6.88 6.43 -15.75
CA SER A 84 -7.91 7.07 -16.57
C SER A 84 -8.75 7.99 -15.70
N ALA A 85 -9.20 9.09 -16.28
CA ALA A 85 -10.13 10.03 -15.67
C ALA A 85 -11.25 10.36 -16.66
N GLU A 86 -12.45 10.58 -16.14
CA GLU A 86 -13.58 11.05 -16.91
C GLU A 86 -13.26 12.38 -17.58
N GLY A 87 -13.66 12.50 -18.86
CA GLY A 87 -13.38 13.67 -19.68
C GLY A 87 -12.03 13.65 -20.40
N GLU A 88 -11.11 12.75 -20.04
CA GLU A 88 -9.80 12.64 -20.70
C GLU A 88 -9.82 11.60 -21.84
N ALA A 89 -9.02 11.86 -22.88
CA ALA A 89 -8.87 10.94 -24.00
C ALA A 89 -7.81 9.86 -23.69
N GLY A 90 -8.27 8.65 -23.37
CA GLY A 90 -7.41 7.47 -23.21
C GLY A 90 -6.89 7.28 -21.79
N THR A 91 -5.66 6.79 -21.67
CA THR A 91 -5.02 6.44 -20.39
C THR A 91 -3.62 7.04 -20.29
N THR A 92 -3.21 7.44 -19.09
CA THR A 92 -1.83 7.81 -18.78
C THR A 92 -1.10 6.68 -18.04
N ILE A 93 0.22 6.74 -18.02
CA ILE A 93 1.05 5.85 -17.19
C ILE A 93 1.64 6.67 -16.06
N GLU A 94 1.27 6.33 -14.83
CA GLU A 94 1.73 7.02 -13.63
C GLU A 94 2.48 6.06 -12.69
N THR A 95 3.28 6.63 -11.78
CA THR A 95 3.79 5.91 -10.63
C THR A 95 2.95 6.27 -9.41
N VAL A 96 2.09 5.36 -8.99
CA VAL A 96 1.25 5.52 -7.80
C VAL A 96 2.01 4.99 -6.59
N VAL A 97 2.07 5.76 -5.52
CA VAL A 97 2.70 5.32 -4.26
C VAL A 97 1.60 4.93 -3.28
N VAL A 98 1.61 3.68 -2.83
CA VAL A 98 0.71 3.18 -1.81
C VAL A 98 1.51 2.91 -0.54
N THR A 99 1.18 3.60 0.55
CA THR A 99 1.85 3.46 1.85
C THR A 99 0.95 2.73 2.83
N ASN A 100 1.39 1.55 3.28
CA ASN A 100 0.75 0.84 4.37
C ASN A 100 1.30 1.36 5.71
N LYS A 101 0.48 2.10 6.47
CA LYS A 101 0.84 2.63 7.79
C LYS A 101 0.37 1.72 8.95
N GLY A 102 0.01 0.46 8.65
CA GLY A 102 -0.42 -0.51 9.65
C GLY A 102 -1.82 -0.20 10.18
N GLY A 103 -1.94 0.06 11.48
CA GLY A 103 -3.22 0.36 12.13
C GLY A 103 -3.91 1.61 11.59
N ASP A 104 -3.14 2.56 11.04
CA ASP A 104 -3.67 3.78 10.42
C ASP A 104 -4.23 3.54 9.00
N GLY A 105 -4.09 2.33 8.47
CA GLY A 105 -4.57 1.95 7.14
C GLY A 105 -3.61 2.32 6.00
N PHE A 106 -4.17 2.41 4.79
CA PHE A 106 -3.43 2.73 3.57
C PHE A 106 -3.61 4.19 3.17
N PHE A 107 -2.54 4.75 2.59
CA PHE A 107 -2.52 6.08 1.99
C PHE A 107 -2.00 5.98 0.56
N VAL A 108 -2.59 6.73 -0.36
CA VAL A 108 -2.26 6.65 -1.79
C VAL A 108 -1.92 8.03 -2.33
N THR A 109 -0.76 8.16 -2.95
CA THR A 109 -0.32 9.37 -3.64
C THR A 109 -0.27 9.09 -5.14
N ILE A 110 -1.01 9.89 -5.91
CA ILE A 110 -1.00 9.93 -7.37
C ILE A 110 -0.37 11.27 -7.78
N PRO A 111 0.56 11.32 -8.76
CA PRO A 111 1.21 12.56 -9.16
C PRO A 111 0.21 13.68 -9.47
N GLY A 112 0.40 14.85 -8.87
CA GLY A 112 -0.45 16.02 -9.09
C GLY A 112 -1.75 16.06 -8.29
N LEU A 113 -2.05 15.03 -7.49
CA LEU A 113 -3.23 14.99 -6.61
C LEU A 113 -2.84 15.07 -5.13
N GLU A 114 -3.83 15.39 -4.29
CA GLU A 114 -3.69 15.31 -2.82
C GLU A 114 -3.55 13.83 -2.37
N GLU A 115 -2.89 13.59 -1.24
CA GLU A 115 -2.79 12.24 -0.67
C GLU A 115 -4.17 11.74 -0.27
N LEU A 116 -4.54 10.56 -0.76
CA LEU A 116 -5.80 9.90 -0.48
C LEU A 116 -5.64 8.99 0.73
N GLY A 117 -6.54 9.08 1.71
CA GLY A 117 -6.57 8.21 2.88
C GLY A 117 -6.94 8.96 4.16
N PRO A 118 -6.99 8.27 5.32
CA PRO A 118 -6.72 6.84 5.48
C PRO A 118 -7.79 5.94 4.83
N LEU A 119 -7.35 4.83 4.24
CA LEU A 119 -8.23 3.77 3.73
C LEU A 119 -8.21 2.59 4.68
N GLN A 120 -9.38 2.21 5.17
CA GLN A 120 -9.59 1.14 6.16
C GLN A 120 -10.18 -0.10 5.50
N SER A 121 -10.03 -1.26 6.13
CA SER A 121 -10.66 -2.48 5.62
C SER A 121 -12.18 -2.31 5.58
N CYS A 122 -12.81 -2.69 4.46
CA CYS A 122 -14.27 -2.62 4.32
C CYS A 122 -15.01 -3.83 4.93
N SER A 123 -14.28 -4.79 5.52
CA SER A 123 -14.81 -6.02 6.14
C SER A 123 -15.22 -5.82 7.60
#